data_AF-A0A665UKV5-F1
#
_entry.id   AF-A0A665UKV5-F1
#
_cell.length_a   1.000
_cell.length_b   1.000
_cell.length_c   1.000
_cell.angle_alpha   90.00
_cell.angle_beta   90.00
_cell.angle_gamma   90.00
#
_symmetry.space_group_name_H-M   'P 1'
#
loop_
_entity.id
_entity.type
_entity.pdbx_description
1 polymer ?
#
loop_
_entity_poly.entity_id
_entity_poly.type
_entity_poly.pdbx_seq_one_letter_code
_entity_poly.pdbx_strand_id
1 'polypeptide(L)'
;KAWVLICDECCSVHRSLGRHISIVKHLRHSGWPQALLQMVQTLASNGANSIWEHSLLDPAQVQSGRRKPNPQDKVHPTKSEFIRAKYQMLAFVHKLPCRDDDGVTTKDLSKQLHSSVRTGSLETCLRLLSLGAQANFFHPEKGTTPLHVAAKAGQVLQAELLVVYGADPGAPDINGRTPMDYARQAGHIELAERLVECQYELTDRLAFYLCGRRPDHKNGHYIIPQMADSLDLSELAKAAKKKLQALNNRLFEELAMDVYDEVDRRENDAVWLTTQNHSTLVTERSAVPFLPVNPEYSATRNQGRQKLARFNAREFATLIIDILSDAKRRQQGKGLSSPTGETLGGKNRQINDDQHDYDSVASDEDTDSELTTQNNNNTQRSNHLSDGPITLQEYLEVKKALASSEAKVQQLMKVNNNLSEELRRLSLKDWNIKSDRR
;
A
#
# COMPACT_ATOMS: atom_id res chain seq x y z
N LYS A 1 -2.54 6.74 10.78
CA LYS A 1 -3.76 6.37 10.00
C LYS A 1 -4.94 7.21 10.50
N ALA A 2 -5.63 7.92 9.60
CA ALA A 2 -6.44 9.09 9.96
C ALA A 2 -7.95 8.84 10.22
N TRP A 3 -8.56 7.79 9.64
CA TRP A 3 -9.96 7.39 9.87
C TRP A 3 -11.01 8.51 9.74
N VAL A 4 -10.85 9.35 8.71
CA VAL A 4 -11.69 10.53 8.45
C VAL A 4 -12.16 10.56 7.00
N LEU A 5 -13.27 11.25 6.77
CA LEU A 5 -13.73 11.64 5.44
C LEU A 5 -13.08 12.99 5.08
N ILE A 6 -12.55 13.10 3.86
CA ILE A 6 -11.83 14.29 3.37
C ILE A 6 -12.31 14.65 1.97
N CYS A 7 -12.23 15.94 1.63
CA CYS A 7 -12.49 16.41 0.27
C CYS A 7 -11.28 16.18 -0.65
N ASP A 8 -11.48 16.39 -1.96
CA ASP A 8 -10.45 16.21 -2.98
C ASP A 8 -9.19 17.04 -2.72
N GLU A 9 -9.35 18.31 -2.37
CA GLU A 9 -8.23 19.21 -2.07
C GLU A 9 -7.34 18.68 -0.93
N CYS A 10 -7.94 18.26 0.18
CA CYS A 10 -7.20 17.65 1.28
C CYS A 10 -6.62 16.29 0.87
N CYS A 11 -7.36 15.50 0.08
CA CYS A 11 -6.92 14.21 -0.45
C CYS A 11 -5.61 14.33 -1.25
N SER A 12 -5.46 15.38 -2.07
CA SER A 12 -4.21 15.65 -2.81
C SER A 12 -2.99 15.73 -1.88
N VAL A 13 -3.14 16.35 -0.71
CA VAL A 13 -2.08 16.41 0.30
C VAL A 13 -1.87 15.05 0.96
N HIS A 14 -2.95 14.36 1.37
CA HIS A 14 -2.86 13.05 2.00
C HIS A 14 -2.13 12.01 1.13
N ARG A 15 -2.32 12.04 -0.19
CA ARG A 15 -1.59 11.18 -1.15
C ARG A 15 -0.08 11.42 -1.13
N SER A 16 0.37 12.66 -0.87
CA SER A 16 1.80 13.01 -0.78
C SER A 16 2.47 12.55 0.53
N LEU A 17 1.70 12.16 1.56
CA LEU A 17 2.24 11.72 2.86
C LEU A 17 2.65 10.26 2.87
N GLY A 18 2.12 9.44 1.96
CA GLY A 18 2.34 8.00 1.93
C GLY A 18 1.46 7.20 2.91
N ARG A 19 1.33 5.90 2.63
CA ARG A 19 0.41 4.98 3.32
C ARG A 19 0.72 4.77 4.81
N HIS A 20 1.97 4.94 5.21
CA HIS A 20 2.40 4.84 6.61
C HIS A 20 1.71 5.91 7.48
N ILE A 21 1.42 7.09 6.92
CA ILE A 21 0.66 8.15 7.59
C ILE A 21 -0.84 8.02 7.27
N SER A 22 -1.18 7.96 5.98
CA SER A 22 -2.56 8.01 5.50
C SER A 22 -2.80 7.01 4.37
N ILE A 23 -3.70 6.05 4.61
CA ILE A 23 -4.23 5.17 3.57
C ILE A 23 -5.43 5.88 2.93
N VAL A 24 -5.35 6.15 1.63
CA VAL A 24 -6.37 6.88 0.88
C VAL A 24 -7.18 5.90 0.02
N LYS A 25 -8.51 6.05 0.03
CA LYS A 25 -9.42 5.27 -0.80
C LYS A 25 -10.66 6.10 -1.12
N HIS A 26 -11.10 6.10 -2.38
CA HIS A 26 -12.24 6.89 -2.81
C HIS A 26 -13.56 6.22 -2.39
N LEU A 27 -14.54 6.98 -1.91
CA LEU A 27 -15.81 6.43 -1.38
C LEU A 27 -16.66 5.71 -2.43
N ARG A 28 -16.74 6.23 -3.66
CA ARG A 28 -17.61 5.70 -4.73
C ARG A 28 -16.92 4.94 -5.86
N HIS A 29 -15.68 5.29 -6.20
CA HIS A 29 -14.93 4.73 -7.33
C HIS A 29 -13.90 3.67 -6.94
N SER A 30 -13.87 3.25 -5.67
CA SER A 30 -13.04 2.13 -5.21
C SER A 30 -13.93 1.00 -4.71
N GLY A 31 -13.56 -0.26 -4.97
CA GLY A 31 -14.25 -1.41 -4.39
C GLY A 31 -13.98 -1.50 -2.89
N TRP A 32 -15.03 -1.36 -2.06
CA TRP A 32 -14.94 -1.48 -0.60
C TRP A 32 -15.51 -2.82 -0.12
N PRO A 33 -14.80 -3.53 0.77
CA PRO A 33 -15.47 -4.48 1.66
C PRO A 33 -16.50 -3.74 2.50
N GLN A 34 -17.70 -4.31 2.63
CA GLN A 34 -18.83 -3.68 3.35
C GLN A 34 -18.46 -3.36 4.80
N ALA A 35 -17.86 -4.33 5.51
CA ALA A 35 -17.42 -4.17 6.89
C ALA A 35 -16.34 -3.09 7.06
N LEU A 36 -15.38 -3.01 6.14
CA LEU A 36 -14.34 -1.98 6.15
C LEU A 36 -14.93 -0.57 5.99
N LEU A 37 -15.84 -0.37 5.03
CA LEU A 37 -16.50 0.93 4.84
C LEU A 37 -17.36 1.30 6.06
N GLN A 38 -18.12 0.35 6.59
CA GLN A 38 -18.92 0.55 7.80
C GLN A 38 -18.04 0.92 9.00
N MET A 39 -16.87 0.28 9.17
CA MET A 39 -15.92 0.61 10.24
C MET A 39 -15.41 2.06 10.11
N VAL A 40 -15.02 2.48 8.90
CA VAL A 40 -14.57 3.85 8.63
C VAL A 40 -15.68 4.86 8.90
N GLN A 41 -16.90 4.61 8.43
CA GLN A 41 -18.06 5.49 8.66
C GLN A 41 -18.42 5.58 10.15
N THR A 42 -18.33 4.46 10.87
CA THR A 42 -18.59 4.41 12.33
C THR A 42 -17.54 5.22 13.08
N LEU A 43 -16.25 5.08 12.78
CA LEU A 43 -15.20 5.90 13.39
C LEU A 43 -15.37 7.39 13.07
N ALA A 44 -15.65 7.73 11.80
CA ALA A 44 -15.81 9.12 11.38
C ALA A 44 -17.01 9.80 12.06
N SER A 45 -18.11 9.08 12.28
CA SER A 45 -19.31 9.59 12.95
C SER A 45 -19.19 9.62 14.48
N ASN A 46 -18.43 8.71 15.08
CA ASN A 46 -18.21 8.64 16.53
C ASN A 46 -16.93 9.35 16.98
N GLY A 47 -16.61 10.48 16.33
CA GLY A 47 -15.60 11.40 16.87
C GLY A 47 -14.16 10.91 16.79
N ALA A 48 -13.78 10.01 15.87
CA ALA A 48 -12.36 9.65 15.64
C ALA A 48 -11.46 10.88 15.42
N ASN A 49 -12.02 11.95 14.87
CA ASN A 49 -11.32 13.20 14.66
C ASN A 49 -10.90 13.91 15.97
N SER A 50 -11.57 13.63 17.09
CA SER A 50 -11.22 14.19 18.41
C SER A 50 -9.86 13.72 18.92
N ILE A 51 -9.38 12.55 18.46
CA ILE A 51 -8.04 12.05 18.78
C ILE A 51 -6.98 12.94 18.12
N TRP A 52 -7.20 13.28 16.86
CA TRP A 52 -6.25 14.03 16.03
C TRP A 52 -6.34 15.54 16.16
N GLU A 53 -7.41 16.06 16.78
CA GLU A 53 -7.66 17.49 16.98
C GLU A 53 -7.89 17.82 18.46
N HIS A 54 -7.45 16.96 19.38
CA HIS A 54 -7.72 17.08 20.82
C HIS A 54 -7.41 18.48 21.38
N SER A 55 -6.21 19.01 21.11
CA SER A 55 -5.82 20.34 21.61
C SER A 55 -6.59 21.49 20.95
N LEU A 56 -7.17 21.28 19.76
CA LEU A 56 -8.01 22.28 19.11
C LEU A 56 -9.43 22.34 19.70
N LEU A 57 -9.84 21.28 20.40
CA LEU A 57 -11.12 21.19 21.10
C LEU A 57 -11.05 21.74 22.53
N ASP A 58 -9.84 21.93 23.09
CA ASP A 58 -9.62 22.46 24.43
C ASP A 58 -9.72 24.00 24.44
N PRO A 59 -10.74 24.60 25.08
CA PRO A 59 -10.93 26.06 25.11
C PRO A 59 -9.72 26.83 25.64
N ALA A 60 -8.88 26.22 26.49
CA ALA A 60 -7.67 26.85 27.01
C ALA A 60 -6.56 26.99 25.95
N GLN A 61 -6.52 26.11 24.95
CA GLN A 61 -5.48 26.10 23.91
C GLN A 61 -5.87 26.82 22.61
N VAL A 62 -7.15 27.12 22.41
CA VAL A 62 -7.67 27.86 21.24
C VAL A 62 -7.05 29.26 21.10
N GLN A 63 -6.57 29.85 22.20
CA GLN A 63 -5.94 31.19 22.21
C GLN A 63 -4.56 31.24 21.53
N SER A 64 -3.96 30.10 21.19
CA SER A 64 -2.60 30.00 20.62
C SER A 64 -2.48 30.35 19.12
N GLY A 65 -3.55 30.80 18.47
CA GLY A 65 -3.55 31.14 17.03
C GLY A 65 -3.55 29.94 16.08
N ARG A 66 -3.50 28.71 16.60
CA ARG A 66 -3.60 27.46 15.83
C ARG A 66 -5.07 27.22 15.47
N ARG A 67 -5.46 27.59 14.25
CA ARG A 67 -6.82 27.38 13.74
C ARG A 67 -6.88 26.30 12.65
N LYS A 68 -7.96 25.55 12.65
CA LYS A 68 -8.30 24.63 11.56
C LYS A 68 -8.61 25.44 10.28
N PRO A 69 -8.10 25.03 9.10
CA PRO A 69 -8.42 25.68 7.84
C PRO A 69 -9.91 25.63 7.51
N ASN A 70 -10.39 26.70 6.88
CA ASN A 70 -11.73 26.80 6.32
C ASN A 70 -11.82 26.12 4.95
N PRO A 71 -13.03 25.77 4.47
CA PRO A 71 -13.20 25.17 3.15
C PRO A 71 -12.65 26.01 1.99
N GLN A 72 -12.64 27.34 2.10
CA GLN A 72 -12.16 28.26 1.06
C GLN A 72 -10.65 28.57 1.15
N ASP A 73 -9.96 28.10 2.20
CA ASP A 73 -8.54 28.34 2.34
C ASP A 73 -7.75 27.63 1.23
N LYS A 74 -6.65 28.26 0.81
CA LYS A 74 -5.79 27.70 -0.24
C LYS A 74 -5.24 26.35 0.18
N VAL A 75 -5.17 25.41 -0.77
CA VAL A 75 -4.55 24.09 -0.56
C VAL A 75 -3.11 24.24 -0.06
N HIS A 76 -2.35 25.14 -0.70
CA HIS A 76 -0.99 25.49 -0.30
C HIS A 76 -0.85 26.97 0.05
N PRO A 77 -0.15 27.32 1.14
CA PRO A 77 0.40 26.41 2.16
C PRO A 77 -0.64 25.98 3.22
N THR A 78 -1.77 26.67 3.35
CA THR A 78 -2.65 26.61 4.53
C THR A 78 -3.19 25.23 4.86
N LYS A 79 -3.90 24.57 3.93
CA LYS A 79 -4.43 23.21 4.19
C LYS A 79 -3.30 22.19 4.30
N SER A 80 -2.27 22.30 3.46
CA SER A 80 -1.20 21.31 3.42
C SER A 80 -0.31 21.32 4.67
N GLU A 81 0.03 22.48 5.21
CA GLU A 81 0.75 22.62 6.49
C GLU A 81 -0.10 22.09 7.65
N PHE A 82 -1.39 22.42 7.71
CA PHE A 82 -2.26 21.91 8.76
C PHE A 82 -2.39 20.38 8.72
N ILE A 83 -2.55 19.79 7.53
CA ILE A 83 -2.66 18.33 7.36
C ILE A 83 -1.36 17.64 7.82
N ARG A 84 -0.19 18.19 7.47
CA ARG A 84 1.10 17.67 7.95
C ARG A 84 1.23 17.82 9.45
N ALA A 85 0.93 19.00 10.00
CA ALA A 85 0.93 19.21 11.45
C ALA A 85 0.03 18.20 12.18
N LYS A 86 -1.16 17.95 11.62
CA LYS A 86 -2.14 17.04 12.22
C LYS A 86 -1.73 15.57 12.20
N TYR A 87 -1.34 15.04 11.04
CA TYR A 87 -1.17 13.59 10.87
C TYR A 87 0.27 13.13 10.81
N GLN A 88 1.19 13.98 10.34
CA GLN A 88 2.61 13.65 10.26
C GLN A 88 3.33 14.06 11.54
N MET A 89 3.07 15.27 12.05
CA MET A 89 3.71 15.78 13.26
C MET A 89 2.91 15.48 14.54
N LEU A 90 1.67 15.00 14.40
CA LEU A 90 0.75 14.73 15.52
C LEU A 90 0.62 15.94 16.49
N ALA A 91 0.65 17.16 15.95
CA ALA A 91 0.77 18.40 16.74
C ALA A 91 -0.43 18.72 17.65
N PHE A 92 -1.55 18.03 17.46
CA PHE A 92 -2.80 18.30 18.17
C PHE A 92 -3.34 17.12 18.99
N VAL A 93 -2.59 16.02 19.07
CA VAL A 93 -2.99 14.87 19.90
C VAL A 93 -2.80 15.17 21.38
N HIS A 94 -3.56 14.51 22.25
CA HIS A 94 -3.41 14.67 23.71
C HIS A 94 -2.05 14.21 24.22
N LYS A 95 -1.59 13.05 23.74
CA LYS A 95 -0.31 12.44 24.09
C LYS A 95 0.30 11.81 22.84
N LEU A 96 1.59 12.07 22.61
CA LEU A 96 2.32 11.43 21.53
C LEU A 96 2.42 9.91 21.77
N PRO A 97 2.48 9.09 20.70
CA PRO A 97 2.75 7.66 20.85
C PRO A 97 4.01 7.43 21.68
N CYS A 98 4.01 6.39 22.51
CA CYS A 98 5.22 5.98 23.23
C CYS A 98 6.37 5.76 22.26
N ARG A 99 7.57 6.23 22.61
CA ARG A 99 8.80 5.88 21.88
C ARG A 99 9.07 4.38 22.08
N ASP A 100 9.72 3.74 21.11
CA ASP A 100 9.97 2.30 21.14
C ASP A 100 10.76 1.83 22.39
N ASP A 101 11.52 2.73 23.03
CA ASP A 101 12.25 2.46 24.28
C ASP A 101 11.35 2.37 25.53
N ASP A 102 10.09 2.81 25.48
CA ASP A 102 9.13 2.74 26.59
C ASP A 102 8.35 1.40 26.58
N GLY A 103 9.11 0.31 26.53
CA GLY A 103 8.58 -1.05 26.37
C GLY A 103 7.61 -1.49 27.47
N VAL A 104 7.61 -0.84 28.64
CA VAL A 104 6.65 -1.10 29.72
C VAL A 104 5.29 -0.51 29.36
N THR A 105 5.23 0.78 28.99
CA THR A 105 3.97 1.45 28.65
C THR A 105 3.33 0.86 27.39
N THR A 106 4.13 0.49 26.38
CA THR A 106 3.64 -0.16 25.15
C THR A 106 2.99 -1.53 25.45
N LYS A 107 3.59 -2.33 26.34
CA LYS A 107 3.01 -3.62 26.75
C LYS A 107 1.69 -3.43 27.49
N ASP A 108 1.59 -2.44 28.37
CA ASP A 108 0.37 -2.19 29.13
C ASP A 108 -0.77 -1.67 28.25
N LEU A 109 -0.48 -0.75 27.32
CA LEU A 109 -1.43 -0.30 26.30
C LEU A 109 -1.90 -1.48 25.43
N SER A 110 -0.99 -2.40 25.08
CA SER A 110 -1.31 -3.58 24.27
C SER A 110 -2.17 -4.59 25.02
N LYS A 111 -1.96 -4.79 26.34
CA LYS A 111 -2.86 -5.58 27.19
C LYS A 111 -4.25 -4.94 27.31
N GLN A 112 -4.32 -3.61 27.43
CA GLN A 112 -5.58 -2.88 27.42
C GLN A 112 -6.31 -3.05 26.09
N LEU A 113 -5.59 -2.98 24.96
CA LEU A 113 -6.15 -3.22 23.63
C LEU A 113 -6.70 -4.65 23.51
N HIS A 114 -5.92 -5.65 23.93
CA HIS A 114 -6.32 -7.07 23.94
C HIS A 114 -7.66 -7.29 24.67
N SER A 115 -7.89 -6.57 25.78
CA SER A 115 -9.15 -6.65 26.52
C SER A 115 -10.29 -5.84 25.90
N SER A 116 -9.99 -4.65 25.36
CA SER A 116 -10.99 -3.69 24.87
C SER A 116 -11.72 -4.15 23.61
N VAL A 117 -11.03 -4.87 22.74
CA VAL A 117 -11.54 -5.36 21.44
C VAL A 117 -12.65 -6.41 21.57
N ARG A 118 -12.92 -6.91 22.78
CA ARG A 118 -14.11 -7.73 23.10
C ARG A 118 -15.42 -6.93 22.99
N THR A 119 -15.34 -5.60 23.07
CA THR A 119 -16.48 -4.68 23.02
C THR A 119 -16.54 -3.91 21.70
N GLY A 120 -17.70 -3.34 21.37
CA GLY A 120 -17.90 -2.55 20.15
C GLY A 120 -17.30 -1.14 20.16
N SER A 121 -16.57 -0.73 21.21
CA SER A 121 -16.00 0.62 21.31
C SER A 121 -14.77 0.78 20.40
N LEU A 122 -15.01 1.16 19.15
CA LEU A 122 -13.96 1.41 18.16
C LEU A 122 -13.09 2.62 18.57
N GLU A 123 -13.67 3.65 19.17
CA GLU A 123 -12.93 4.85 19.59
C GLU A 123 -11.87 4.49 20.65
N THR A 124 -12.24 3.68 21.64
CA THR A 124 -11.29 3.22 22.69
C THR A 124 -10.13 2.46 22.06
N CYS A 125 -10.40 1.53 21.16
CA CYS A 125 -9.36 0.74 20.50
C CYS A 125 -8.49 1.61 19.59
N LEU A 126 -9.09 2.54 18.84
CA LEU A 126 -8.36 3.50 18.01
C LEU A 126 -7.44 4.39 18.85
N ARG A 127 -7.91 4.87 20.01
CA ARG A 127 -7.11 5.69 20.92
C ARG A 127 -5.89 4.91 21.44
N LEU A 128 -6.09 3.66 21.88
CA LEU A 128 -4.99 2.80 22.33
C LEU A 128 -3.96 2.56 21.21
N LEU A 129 -4.41 2.27 19.99
CA LEU A 129 -3.55 2.12 18.82
C LEU A 129 -2.80 3.42 18.51
N SER A 130 -3.44 4.59 18.64
CA SER A 130 -2.79 5.88 18.43
C SER A 130 -1.74 6.23 19.50
N LEU A 131 -1.81 5.61 20.68
CA LEU A 131 -0.83 5.77 21.76
C LEU A 131 0.34 4.79 21.67
N GLY A 132 0.30 3.83 20.73
CA GLY A 132 1.36 2.84 20.51
C GLY A 132 1.00 1.39 20.87
N ALA A 133 -0.26 1.08 21.20
CA ALA A 133 -0.66 -0.32 21.38
C ALA A 133 -0.42 -1.13 20.10
N GLN A 134 0.09 -2.35 20.24
CA GLN A 134 0.42 -3.22 19.11
C GLN A 134 -0.77 -4.11 18.74
N ALA A 135 -1.27 -3.99 17.51
CA ALA A 135 -2.40 -4.81 17.02
C ALA A 135 -2.07 -6.32 16.97
N ASN A 136 -0.79 -6.67 16.77
CA ASN A 136 -0.25 -8.02 16.79
C ASN A 136 0.29 -8.48 18.15
N PHE A 137 0.02 -7.75 19.23
CA PHE A 137 0.50 -8.12 20.55
C PHE A 137 0.09 -9.55 20.93
N PHE A 138 1.07 -10.38 21.28
CA PHE A 138 0.80 -11.73 21.78
C PHE A 138 0.76 -11.70 23.31
N HIS A 139 -0.42 -11.92 23.89
CA HIS A 139 -0.57 -11.84 25.35
C HIS A 139 0.06 -13.08 26.02
N PRO A 140 1.10 -12.93 26.86
CA PRO A 140 1.86 -14.07 27.38
C PRO A 140 1.01 -15.00 28.25
N GLU A 141 0.15 -14.46 29.11
CA GLU A 141 -0.69 -15.28 30.01
C GLU A 141 -1.96 -15.84 29.34
N LYS A 142 -2.49 -15.16 28.30
CA LYS A 142 -3.71 -15.59 27.61
C LYS A 142 -3.42 -16.38 26.34
N GLY A 143 -2.17 -16.39 25.89
CA GLY A 143 -1.71 -17.12 24.70
C GLY A 143 -2.41 -16.72 23.41
N THR A 144 -2.91 -15.50 23.29
CA THR A 144 -3.76 -15.03 22.17
C THR A 144 -3.42 -13.59 21.78
N THR A 145 -3.73 -13.20 20.54
CA THR A 145 -3.64 -11.81 20.07
C THR A 145 -4.99 -11.07 20.20
N PRO A 146 -5.03 -9.72 20.14
CA PRO A 146 -6.28 -8.97 20.10
C PRO A 146 -7.25 -9.47 19.02
N LEU A 147 -6.74 -9.89 17.85
CA LEU A 147 -7.58 -10.37 16.76
C LEU A 147 -8.31 -11.68 17.10
N HIS A 148 -7.69 -12.57 17.88
CA HIS A 148 -8.37 -13.77 18.41
C HIS A 148 -9.55 -13.40 19.32
N VAL A 149 -9.36 -12.39 20.18
CA VAL A 149 -10.41 -11.93 21.11
C VAL A 149 -11.57 -11.30 20.33
N ALA A 150 -11.27 -10.43 19.36
CA ALA A 150 -12.29 -9.83 18.50
C ALA A 150 -13.06 -10.88 17.70
N ALA A 151 -12.35 -11.86 17.13
CA ALA A 151 -12.94 -12.94 16.35
C ALA A 151 -13.87 -13.84 17.19
N LYS A 152 -13.42 -14.25 18.38
CA LYS A 152 -14.24 -15.03 19.32
C LYS A 152 -15.49 -14.30 19.79
N ALA A 153 -15.42 -12.96 19.90
CA ALA A 153 -16.51 -12.11 20.34
C ALA A 153 -17.42 -11.62 19.19
N GLY A 154 -17.14 -12.00 17.95
CA GLY A 154 -17.92 -11.56 16.78
C GLY A 154 -17.79 -10.08 16.45
N GLN A 155 -16.73 -9.42 16.90
CA GLN A 155 -16.53 -7.98 16.75
C GLN A 155 -15.94 -7.66 15.37
N VAL A 156 -16.79 -7.71 14.33
CA VAL A 156 -16.39 -7.54 12.92
C VAL A 156 -15.62 -6.23 12.69
N LEU A 157 -16.14 -5.10 13.19
CA LEU A 157 -15.50 -3.81 12.97
C LEU A 157 -14.18 -3.67 13.75
N GLN A 158 -14.04 -4.33 14.90
CA GLN A 158 -12.78 -4.37 15.64
C GLN A 158 -11.74 -5.19 14.88
N ALA A 159 -12.14 -6.31 14.28
CA ALA A 159 -11.25 -7.12 13.45
C ALA A 159 -10.73 -6.30 12.25
N GLU A 160 -11.59 -5.56 11.56
CA GLU A 160 -11.18 -4.65 10.47
C GLU A 160 -10.17 -3.59 10.95
N LEU A 161 -10.46 -2.93 12.07
CA LEU A 161 -9.57 -1.93 12.65
C LEU A 161 -8.19 -2.54 12.95
N LEU A 162 -8.15 -3.69 13.62
CA LEU A 162 -6.92 -4.39 13.97
C LEU A 162 -6.12 -4.80 12.73
N VAL A 163 -6.76 -5.40 11.73
CA VAL A 163 -6.12 -5.81 10.47
C VAL A 163 -5.53 -4.62 9.73
N VAL A 164 -6.26 -3.51 9.66
CA VAL A 164 -5.69 -2.29 9.06
C VAL A 164 -4.49 -1.79 9.85
N TYR A 165 -4.44 -1.94 11.17
CA TYR A 165 -3.25 -1.67 11.98
C TYR A 165 -2.16 -2.76 11.93
N GLY A 166 -2.32 -3.75 11.05
CA GLY A 166 -1.32 -4.77 10.76
C GLY A 166 -1.50 -6.05 11.54
N ALA A 167 -2.64 -6.28 12.22
CA ALA A 167 -2.91 -7.57 12.83
C ALA A 167 -2.94 -8.68 11.77
N ASP A 168 -2.23 -9.78 12.02
CA ASP A 168 -2.15 -10.93 11.11
C ASP A 168 -3.32 -11.91 11.35
N PRO A 169 -4.25 -12.07 10.39
CA PRO A 169 -5.36 -13.02 10.49
C PRO A 169 -4.93 -14.49 10.49
N GLY A 170 -3.70 -14.80 10.04
CA GLY A 170 -3.13 -16.13 10.02
C GLY A 170 -2.29 -16.49 11.24
N ALA A 171 -2.10 -15.57 12.19
CA ALA A 171 -1.26 -15.79 13.37
C ALA A 171 -1.88 -16.85 14.29
N PRO A 172 -1.16 -17.92 14.67
CA PRO A 172 -1.67 -18.92 15.59
C PRO A 172 -1.61 -18.45 17.06
N ASP A 173 -2.57 -18.89 17.86
CA ASP A 173 -2.56 -18.83 19.33
C ASP A 173 -1.63 -19.90 19.93
N ILE A 174 -1.53 -19.95 21.26
CA ILE A 174 -0.72 -20.96 21.99
C ILE A 174 -1.16 -22.42 21.72
N ASN A 175 -2.37 -22.63 21.23
CA ASN A 175 -2.91 -23.95 20.88
C ASN A 175 -2.87 -24.21 19.36
N GLY A 176 -2.23 -23.34 18.58
CA GLY A 176 -2.18 -23.45 17.12
C GLY A 176 -3.46 -23.05 16.40
N ARG A 177 -4.45 -22.44 17.09
CA ARG A 177 -5.70 -21.96 16.48
C ARG A 177 -5.54 -20.55 15.96
N THR A 178 -6.14 -20.25 14.81
CA THR A 178 -6.16 -18.91 14.21
C THR A 178 -7.38 -18.11 14.67
N PRO A 179 -7.40 -16.77 14.48
CA PRO A 179 -8.61 -15.97 14.70
C PRO A 179 -9.83 -16.48 13.93
N MET A 180 -9.64 -16.96 12.70
CA MET A 180 -10.71 -17.56 11.90
C MET A 180 -11.33 -18.78 12.58
N ASP A 181 -10.52 -19.64 13.21
CA ASP A 181 -11.01 -20.83 13.92
C ASP A 181 -11.90 -20.45 15.10
N TYR A 182 -11.53 -19.39 15.84
CA TYR A 182 -12.36 -18.85 16.91
C TYR A 182 -13.68 -18.26 16.40
N ALA A 183 -13.65 -17.51 15.29
CA ALA A 183 -14.87 -16.98 14.68
C ALA A 183 -15.81 -18.12 14.24
N ARG A 184 -15.30 -19.17 13.60
CA ARG A 184 -16.09 -20.36 13.21
C ARG A 184 -16.66 -21.10 14.41
N GLN A 185 -15.83 -21.36 15.42
CA GLN A 185 -16.25 -22.06 16.64
C GLN A 185 -17.36 -21.31 17.39
N ALA A 186 -17.32 -19.97 17.37
CA ALA A 186 -18.34 -19.12 17.99
C ALA A 186 -19.58 -18.87 17.09
N GLY A 187 -19.62 -19.42 15.87
CA GLY A 187 -20.74 -19.27 14.93
C GLY A 187 -20.73 -17.96 14.13
N HIS A 188 -19.65 -17.18 14.17
CA HIS A 188 -19.50 -15.93 13.42
C HIS A 188 -18.97 -16.19 12.00
N ILE A 189 -19.81 -16.80 11.15
CA ILE A 189 -19.43 -17.28 9.81
C ILE A 189 -18.98 -16.13 8.89
N GLU A 190 -19.73 -15.03 8.86
CA GLU A 190 -19.38 -13.85 8.04
C GLU A 190 -18.01 -13.27 8.44
N LEU A 191 -17.72 -13.21 9.74
CA LEU A 191 -16.41 -12.76 10.23
C LEU A 191 -15.31 -13.75 9.84
N ALA A 192 -15.57 -15.06 9.90
CA ALA A 192 -14.60 -16.06 9.49
C ALA A 192 -14.28 -15.95 7.99
N GLU A 193 -15.28 -15.78 7.13
CA GLU A 193 -15.08 -15.55 5.69
C GLU A 193 -14.28 -14.24 5.45
N ARG A 194 -14.64 -13.17 6.16
CA ARG A 194 -13.94 -11.88 6.05
C ARG A 194 -12.49 -11.97 6.51
N LEU A 195 -12.18 -12.73 7.57
CA LEU A 195 -10.80 -12.92 8.04
C LEU A 195 -9.93 -13.64 6.99
N VAL A 196 -10.51 -14.55 6.20
CA VAL A 196 -9.81 -15.17 5.06
C VAL A 196 -9.49 -14.12 4.00
N GLU A 197 -10.45 -13.29 3.60
CA GLU A 197 -10.20 -12.19 2.66
C GLU A 197 -9.11 -11.23 3.18
N CYS A 198 -9.13 -10.91 4.48
CA CYS A 198 -8.09 -10.10 5.11
C CYS A 198 -6.70 -10.76 5.05
N GLN A 199 -6.62 -12.08 5.20
CA GLN A 199 -5.36 -12.83 5.15
C GLN A 199 -4.71 -12.77 3.77
N TYR A 200 -5.52 -12.79 2.70
CA TYR A 200 -5.06 -12.78 1.31
C TYR A 200 -5.17 -11.43 0.60
N GLU A 201 -5.56 -10.36 1.30
CA GLU A 201 -5.78 -9.02 0.74
C GLU A 201 -4.61 -8.54 -0.14
N LEU A 202 -3.36 -8.85 0.25
CA LEU A 202 -2.19 -8.50 -0.55
C LEU A 202 -2.23 -9.17 -1.94
N THR A 203 -2.32 -10.50 -1.98
CA THR A 203 -2.27 -11.26 -3.23
C THR A 203 -3.55 -11.10 -4.04
N ASP A 204 -4.68 -10.93 -3.38
CA ASP A 204 -5.96 -10.65 -4.02
C ASP A 204 -5.94 -9.32 -4.75
N ARG A 205 -5.40 -8.27 -4.13
CA ARG A 205 -5.28 -6.97 -4.78
C ARG A 205 -4.34 -7.02 -5.97
N LEU A 206 -3.20 -7.70 -5.85
CA LEU A 206 -2.26 -7.90 -6.94
C LEU A 206 -2.89 -8.66 -8.12
N ALA A 207 -3.67 -9.71 -7.87
CA ALA A 207 -4.40 -10.43 -8.90
C ALA A 207 -5.50 -9.58 -9.53
N PHE A 208 -6.27 -8.86 -8.71
CA PHE A 208 -7.33 -7.97 -9.17
C PHE A 208 -6.80 -6.86 -10.09
N TYR A 209 -5.65 -6.27 -9.75
CA TYR A 209 -5.01 -5.24 -10.57
C TYR A 209 -4.72 -5.70 -12.00
N LEU A 210 -4.34 -6.97 -12.20
CA LEU A 210 -4.01 -7.50 -13.53
C LEU A 210 -5.22 -8.04 -14.30
N CYS A 211 -6.19 -8.65 -13.63
CA CYS A 211 -7.26 -9.39 -14.32
C CYS A 211 -8.69 -9.06 -13.86
N GLY A 212 -8.87 -8.06 -12.99
CA GLY A 212 -10.17 -7.61 -12.51
C GLY A 212 -10.96 -8.65 -11.71
N ARG A 213 -10.29 -9.72 -11.24
CA ARG A 213 -10.91 -10.85 -10.53
C ARG A 213 -10.14 -11.16 -9.25
N ARG A 214 -10.89 -11.59 -8.22
CA ARG A 214 -10.34 -12.10 -6.95
C ARG A 214 -10.58 -13.61 -6.86
N PRO A 215 -9.73 -14.37 -6.14
CA PRO A 215 -9.96 -15.78 -5.89
C PRO A 215 -11.29 -16.01 -5.14
N ASP A 216 -12.00 -17.08 -5.48
CA ASP A 216 -13.05 -17.60 -4.60
C ASP A 216 -12.39 -18.44 -3.52
N HIS A 217 -12.24 -17.87 -2.33
CA HIS A 217 -11.55 -18.50 -1.21
C HIS A 217 -12.21 -19.79 -0.70
N LYS A 218 -13.41 -20.16 -1.18
CA LYS A 218 -14.00 -21.48 -0.94
C LYS A 218 -13.34 -22.57 -1.79
N ASN A 219 -12.83 -22.20 -2.96
CA ASN A 219 -12.27 -23.09 -3.98
C ASN A 219 -10.76 -22.92 -4.19
N GLY A 220 -10.17 -21.86 -3.65
CA GLY A 220 -8.72 -21.63 -3.65
C GLY A 220 -8.33 -20.19 -3.33
N HIS A 221 -7.09 -19.98 -2.89
CA HIS A 221 -6.65 -18.67 -2.39
C HIS A 221 -5.79 -17.86 -3.37
N TYR A 222 -5.51 -18.38 -4.57
CA TYR A 222 -4.63 -17.70 -5.54
C TYR A 222 -5.18 -17.74 -6.96
N ILE A 223 -5.07 -16.61 -7.63
CA ILE A 223 -5.20 -16.48 -9.09
C ILE A 223 -3.83 -16.07 -9.62
N ILE A 224 -3.29 -16.84 -10.58
CA ILE A 224 -2.04 -16.52 -11.27
C ILE A 224 -2.40 -16.14 -12.72
N PRO A 225 -2.37 -14.84 -13.09
CA PRO A 225 -2.64 -14.41 -14.45
C PRO A 225 -1.59 -14.92 -15.44
N GLN A 226 -2.00 -15.15 -16.69
CA GLN A 226 -1.10 -15.47 -17.80
C GLN A 226 -0.97 -14.25 -18.73
N MET A 227 0.24 -14.01 -19.24
CA MET A 227 0.48 -12.98 -20.25
C MET A 227 0.08 -13.51 -21.63
N ALA A 228 -0.61 -12.70 -22.44
CA ALA A 228 -1.07 -13.08 -23.78
C ALA A 228 0.10 -13.39 -24.74
N ASP A 229 1.24 -12.72 -24.57
CA ASP A 229 2.46 -12.95 -25.35
C ASP A 229 3.43 -13.84 -24.55
N SER A 230 3.13 -15.15 -24.47
CA SER A 230 4.01 -16.14 -23.82
C SER A 230 5.24 -16.51 -24.65
N LEU A 231 5.63 -15.66 -25.62
CA LEU A 231 6.85 -15.82 -26.40
C LEU A 231 8.04 -15.71 -25.44
N ASP A 232 8.84 -16.78 -25.40
CA ASP A 232 9.98 -17.04 -24.53
C ASP A 232 10.25 -15.98 -23.45
N LEU A 233 9.95 -16.33 -22.19
CA LEU A 233 10.43 -15.59 -21.04
C LEU A 233 11.92 -15.34 -21.24
N SER A 234 12.29 -14.07 -21.49
CA SER A 234 13.68 -13.66 -21.68
C SER A 234 14.56 -14.29 -20.60
N GLU A 235 15.79 -14.68 -20.94
CA GLU A 235 16.75 -15.19 -19.95
C GLU A 235 16.91 -14.20 -18.77
N LEU A 236 16.74 -12.90 -19.02
CA LEU A 236 16.71 -11.88 -17.99
C LEU A 236 15.50 -12.02 -17.04
N ALA A 237 14.31 -12.33 -17.56
CA ALA A 237 13.11 -12.59 -16.76
C ALA A 237 13.26 -13.88 -15.93
N LYS A 238 13.83 -14.94 -16.51
CA LYS A 238 14.13 -16.19 -15.78
C LYS A 238 15.14 -15.94 -14.65
N ALA A 239 16.20 -15.16 -14.91
CA ALA A 239 17.19 -14.78 -13.91
C ALA A 239 16.59 -13.92 -12.79
N ALA A 240 15.73 -12.94 -13.14
CA ALA A 240 15.02 -12.12 -12.16
C ALA A 240 14.12 -12.98 -11.25
N LYS A 241 13.36 -13.92 -11.82
CA LYS A 241 12.54 -14.86 -11.06
C LYS A 241 13.36 -15.72 -10.10
N LYS A 242 14.53 -16.22 -10.52
CA LYS A 242 15.44 -16.96 -9.63
C LYS A 242 15.92 -16.10 -8.46
N LYS A 243 16.27 -14.82 -8.70
CA LYS A 243 16.65 -13.88 -7.64
C LYS A 243 15.50 -13.63 -6.65
N LEU A 244 14.28 -13.46 -7.15
CA LEU A 244 13.07 -13.34 -6.31
C LEU A 244 12.88 -14.59 -5.43
N GLN A 245 12.99 -15.78 -6.02
CA GLN A 245 12.82 -17.05 -5.33
C GLN A 245 13.89 -17.33 -4.28
N ALA A 246 15.08 -16.73 -4.41
CA ALA A 246 16.18 -16.84 -3.46
C ALA A 246 15.98 -15.98 -2.20
N LEU A 247 15.04 -15.03 -2.21
CA LEU A 247 14.70 -14.26 -1.02
C LEU A 247 14.12 -15.17 0.08
N ASN A 248 14.49 -14.90 1.33
CA ASN A 248 13.79 -15.48 2.48
C ASN A 248 12.36 -14.91 2.59
N ASN A 249 11.51 -15.54 3.40
CA ASN A 249 10.09 -15.14 3.50
C ASN A 249 9.92 -13.68 3.95
N ARG A 250 10.72 -13.20 4.92
CA ARG A 250 10.65 -11.82 5.41
C ARG A 250 10.94 -10.81 4.30
N LEU A 251 12.05 -10.99 3.58
CA LEU A 251 12.43 -10.08 2.49
C LEU A 251 11.46 -10.16 1.31
N PHE A 252 10.91 -11.35 1.04
CA PHE A 252 9.87 -11.53 0.05
C PHE A 252 8.58 -10.79 0.43
N GLU A 253 8.13 -10.90 1.67
CA GLU A 253 6.95 -10.19 2.20
C GLU A 253 7.17 -8.67 2.17
N GLU A 254 8.36 -8.19 2.51
CA GLU A 254 8.72 -6.78 2.41
C GLU A 254 8.64 -6.27 0.96
N LEU A 255 9.18 -7.01 -0.02
CA LEU A 255 9.06 -6.68 -1.43
C LEU A 255 7.61 -6.73 -1.93
N ALA A 256 6.84 -7.74 -1.49
CA ALA A 256 5.44 -7.88 -1.86
C ALA A 256 4.59 -6.71 -1.35
N MET A 257 4.88 -6.20 -0.14
CA MET A 257 4.27 -4.98 0.40
C MET A 257 4.68 -3.74 -0.41
N ASP A 258 5.94 -3.64 -0.82
CA ASP A 258 6.40 -2.52 -1.64
C ASP A 258 5.68 -2.49 -3.01
N VAL A 259 5.45 -3.65 -3.63
CA VAL A 259 4.65 -3.78 -4.86
C VAL A 259 3.17 -3.53 -4.62
N TYR A 260 2.61 -3.96 -3.49
CA TYR A 260 1.23 -3.65 -3.09
C TYR A 260 1.01 -2.14 -2.99
N ASP A 261 1.96 -1.41 -2.38
CA ASP A 261 1.92 0.04 -2.28
C ASP A 261 1.91 0.70 -3.66
N GLU A 262 2.72 0.21 -4.60
CA GLU A 262 2.75 0.74 -5.96
C GLU A 262 1.46 0.44 -6.74
N VAL A 263 0.85 -0.74 -6.56
CA VAL A 263 -0.50 -1.03 -7.09
C VAL A 263 -1.52 -0.05 -6.52
N ASP A 264 -1.53 0.15 -5.20
CA ASP A 264 -2.42 1.11 -4.54
C ASP A 264 -2.23 2.54 -5.08
N ARG A 265 -0.99 2.96 -5.34
CA ARG A 265 -0.67 4.25 -5.92
C ARG A 265 -1.23 4.38 -7.35
N ARG A 266 -0.95 3.40 -8.23
CA ARG A 266 -1.40 3.41 -9.63
C ARG A 266 -2.93 3.38 -9.74
N GLU A 267 -3.61 2.61 -8.89
CA GLU A 267 -5.07 2.58 -8.81
C GLU A 267 -5.63 3.93 -8.35
N ASN A 268 -5.05 4.52 -7.29
CA ASN A 268 -5.47 5.83 -6.80
C ASN A 268 -5.23 6.95 -7.84
N ASP A 269 -4.14 6.88 -8.62
CA ASP A 269 -3.88 7.80 -9.73
C ASP A 269 -4.95 7.69 -10.82
N ALA A 270 -5.32 6.46 -11.20
CA ALA A 270 -6.38 6.23 -12.18
C ALA A 270 -7.72 6.80 -11.69
N VAL A 271 -8.09 6.54 -10.43
CA VAL A 271 -9.29 7.12 -9.83
C VAL A 271 -9.21 8.64 -9.84
N TRP A 272 -8.10 9.21 -9.39
CA TRP A 272 -7.91 10.66 -9.35
C TRP A 272 -8.09 11.33 -10.72
N LEU A 273 -7.51 10.77 -11.77
CA LEU A 273 -7.67 11.28 -13.14
C LEU A 273 -9.13 11.23 -13.63
N THR A 274 -9.89 10.22 -13.20
CA THR A 274 -11.31 10.07 -13.59
C THR A 274 -12.28 10.92 -12.79
N THR A 275 -11.92 11.30 -11.55
CA THR A 275 -12.83 12.02 -10.65
C THR A 275 -12.57 13.53 -10.58
N GLN A 276 -11.36 13.98 -10.95
CA GLN A 276 -11.01 15.39 -10.88
C GLN A 276 -11.36 16.17 -12.14
N ASN A 277 -11.72 17.45 -11.95
CA ASN A 277 -11.91 18.38 -13.05
C ASN A 277 -10.56 18.80 -13.68
N HIS A 278 -10.58 19.13 -14.97
CA HIS A 278 -9.39 19.53 -15.73
C HIS A 278 -8.59 20.66 -15.06
N SER A 279 -9.27 21.66 -14.48
CA SER A 279 -8.60 22.76 -13.77
C SER A 279 -7.78 22.27 -12.56
N THR A 280 -8.28 21.30 -11.81
CA THR A 280 -7.58 20.73 -10.66
C THR A 280 -6.34 19.97 -11.12
N LEU A 281 -6.48 19.15 -12.17
CA LEU A 281 -5.37 18.35 -12.71
C LEU A 281 -4.21 19.19 -13.24
N VAL A 282 -4.49 20.32 -13.89
CA VAL A 282 -3.45 21.22 -14.43
C VAL A 282 -2.77 22.06 -13.35
N THR A 283 -3.48 22.36 -12.26
CA THR A 283 -2.98 23.22 -11.17
C THR A 283 -2.37 22.45 -10.00
N GLU A 284 -2.48 21.11 -10.00
CA GLU A 284 -2.02 20.26 -8.91
C GLU A 284 -0.49 20.28 -8.78
N ARG A 285 -0.01 20.84 -7.67
CA ARG A 285 1.42 20.88 -7.32
C ARG A 285 1.87 19.77 -6.37
N SER A 286 0.95 18.90 -5.94
CA SER A 286 1.20 17.85 -4.92
C SER A 286 1.28 16.43 -5.48
N ALA A 287 1.14 16.26 -6.80
CA ALA A 287 1.26 14.96 -7.42
C ALA A 287 2.71 14.45 -7.28
N VAL A 288 2.89 13.39 -6.50
CA VAL A 288 4.17 12.68 -6.40
C VAL A 288 4.10 11.49 -7.37
N PRO A 289 4.93 11.43 -8.43
CA PRO A 289 4.81 10.43 -9.49
C PRO A 289 5.32 9.03 -9.08
N PHE A 290 5.72 8.87 -7.82
CA PHE A 290 6.25 7.65 -7.22
C PHE A 290 5.84 7.57 -5.75
N LEU A 291 6.14 6.44 -5.09
CA LEU A 291 5.82 6.26 -3.68
C LEU A 291 6.52 7.32 -2.79
N PRO A 292 5.78 8.02 -1.92
CA PRO A 292 6.37 8.95 -0.95
C PRO A 292 7.38 8.26 -0.03
N VAL A 293 8.38 9.02 0.40
CA VAL A 293 9.42 8.54 1.34
C VAL A 293 8.78 8.18 2.67
N ASN A 294 9.13 7.01 3.20
CA ASN A 294 8.82 6.63 4.57
C ASN A 294 10.08 6.85 5.44
N PRO A 295 10.06 7.75 6.43
CA PRO A 295 11.19 8.00 7.32
C PRO A 295 11.66 6.77 8.10
N GLU A 296 10.77 5.80 8.33
CA GLU A 296 11.08 4.54 9.04
C GLU A 296 11.88 3.55 8.18
N TYR A 297 12.00 3.80 6.87
CA TYR A 297 12.71 2.92 5.95
C TYR A 297 14.09 3.48 5.61
N SER A 298 15.05 2.57 5.39
CA SER A 298 16.37 2.95 4.88
C SER A 298 16.28 3.65 3.52
N ALA A 299 17.30 4.45 3.20
CA ALA A 299 17.40 5.11 1.90
C ALA A 299 17.32 4.11 0.74
N THR A 300 17.99 2.95 0.86
CA THR A 300 17.97 1.88 -0.14
C THR A 300 16.56 1.32 -0.36
N ARG A 301 15.80 1.09 0.72
CA ARG A 301 14.42 0.60 0.59
C ARG A 301 13.51 1.63 -0.05
N ASN A 302 13.60 2.90 0.37
CA ASN A 302 12.85 4.00 -0.26
C ASN A 302 13.19 4.13 -1.75
N GLN A 303 14.47 4.04 -2.12
CA GLN A 303 14.90 4.06 -3.51
C GLN A 303 14.32 2.88 -4.31
N GLY A 304 14.32 1.68 -3.74
CA GLY A 304 13.70 0.49 -4.34
C GLY A 304 12.22 0.69 -4.63
N ARG A 305 11.47 1.17 -3.64
CA ARG A 305 10.04 1.52 -3.77
C ARG A 305 9.77 2.55 -4.87
N GLN A 306 10.57 3.61 -4.95
CA GLN A 306 10.40 4.66 -5.96
C GLN A 306 10.75 4.19 -7.37
N LYS A 307 11.72 3.25 -7.51
CA LYS A 307 12.07 2.64 -8.80
C LYS A 307 10.91 1.85 -9.40
N LEU A 308 9.96 1.33 -8.61
CA LEU A 308 8.77 0.63 -9.11
C LEU A 308 7.90 1.51 -10.02
N ALA A 309 7.90 2.83 -9.84
CA ALA A 309 7.17 3.76 -10.69
C ALA A 309 7.72 3.81 -12.13
N ARG A 310 8.98 3.42 -12.34
CA ARG A 310 9.61 3.39 -13.67
C ARG A 310 9.23 2.17 -14.50
N PHE A 311 8.66 1.14 -13.88
CA PHE A 311 8.27 -0.08 -14.58
C PHE A 311 7.13 0.23 -15.55
N ASN A 312 7.32 -0.14 -16.81
CA ASN A 312 6.24 -0.12 -17.78
C ASN A 312 5.18 -1.19 -17.43
N ALA A 313 4.02 -1.16 -18.11
CA ALA A 313 2.92 -2.06 -17.80
C ALA A 313 3.31 -3.55 -17.88
N ARG A 314 4.14 -3.94 -18.86
CA ARG A 314 4.57 -5.32 -19.06
C ARG A 314 5.55 -5.79 -17.99
N GLU A 315 6.55 -4.97 -17.66
CA GLU A 315 7.53 -5.26 -16.61
C GLU A 315 6.83 -5.39 -15.25
N PHE A 316 5.93 -4.46 -14.93
CA PHE A 316 5.22 -4.46 -13.66
C PHE A 316 4.28 -5.67 -13.54
N ALA A 317 3.55 -6.01 -14.62
CA ALA A 317 2.73 -7.22 -14.66
C ALA A 317 3.56 -8.49 -14.47
N THR A 318 4.74 -8.56 -15.07
CA THR A 318 5.66 -9.70 -14.92
C THR A 318 6.09 -9.88 -13.47
N LEU A 319 6.50 -8.79 -12.81
CA LEU A 319 6.86 -8.80 -11.39
C LEU A 319 5.70 -9.27 -10.50
N ILE A 320 4.49 -8.74 -10.73
CA ILE A 320 3.30 -9.14 -9.98
C ILE A 320 3.00 -10.63 -10.16
N ILE A 321 3.04 -11.16 -11.39
CA ILE A 321 2.78 -12.58 -11.67
C ILE A 321 3.81 -13.47 -10.96
N ASP A 322 5.08 -13.06 -10.95
CA ASP A 322 6.13 -13.80 -10.25
C ASP A 322 5.95 -13.76 -8.73
N ILE A 323 5.56 -12.62 -8.14
CA ILE A 323 5.22 -12.52 -6.72
C ILE A 323 4.02 -13.41 -6.38
N LEU A 324 2.93 -13.36 -7.16
CA LEU A 324 1.75 -14.21 -6.94
C LEU A 324 2.10 -15.70 -7.00
N SER A 325 2.90 -16.09 -7.99
CA SER A 325 3.34 -17.47 -8.17
C SER A 325 4.22 -17.93 -7.00
N ASP A 326 5.13 -17.06 -6.55
CA ASP A 326 6.04 -17.37 -5.46
C ASP A 326 5.35 -17.37 -4.09
N ALA A 327 4.37 -16.50 -3.87
CA ALA A 327 3.52 -16.50 -2.68
C ALA A 327 2.77 -17.84 -2.55
N LYS A 328 2.15 -18.30 -3.64
CA LYS A 328 1.50 -19.62 -3.71
C LYS A 328 2.48 -20.76 -3.39
N ARG A 329 3.68 -20.73 -3.99
CA ARG A 329 4.73 -21.74 -3.74
C ARG A 329 5.14 -21.78 -2.26
N ARG A 330 5.38 -20.61 -1.66
CA ARG A 330 5.81 -20.50 -0.24
C ARG A 330 4.74 -20.97 0.73
N GLN A 331 3.46 -20.75 0.41
CA GLN A 331 2.37 -21.27 1.24
C GLN A 331 2.23 -22.79 1.13
N GLN A 332 2.34 -23.36 -0.07
CA GLN A 332 2.26 -24.81 -0.29
C GLN A 332 3.47 -25.57 0.30
N GLY A 333 4.64 -24.93 0.36
CA GLY A 333 5.82 -25.47 1.05
C GLY A 333 5.68 -25.57 2.57
N LYS A 334 4.71 -24.86 3.17
CA LYS A 334 4.27 -25.07 4.56
C LYS A 334 3.22 -26.20 4.58
N GLY A 335 3.64 -27.43 4.31
CA GLY A 335 2.77 -28.60 4.46
C GLY A 335 2.23 -28.73 5.89
N LEU A 336 0.98 -29.15 6.01
CA LEU A 336 0.29 -29.50 7.25
C LEU A 336 1.14 -30.45 8.12
N SER A 337 1.77 -29.96 9.18
CA SER A 337 2.20 -30.81 10.29
C SER A 337 1.06 -30.90 11.30
N SER A 338 0.15 -31.85 11.09
CA SER A 338 -0.71 -32.37 12.15
C SER A 338 0.17 -33.15 13.15
N PRO A 339 -0.08 -33.07 14.48
CA PRO A 339 0.79 -33.66 15.47
C PRO A 339 0.44 -35.14 15.65
N THR A 340 1.26 -36.02 15.09
CA THR A 340 1.44 -37.37 15.61
C THR A 340 2.86 -37.48 16.09
N GLY A 341 2.98 -37.71 17.40
CA GLY A 341 4.23 -37.59 18.14
C GLY A 341 5.27 -38.62 17.72
N GLU A 342 6.51 -38.26 18.00
CA GLU A 342 7.47 -39.18 18.59
C GLU A 342 8.53 -38.38 19.33
N THR A 343 8.70 -38.75 20.59
CA THR A 343 9.66 -38.21 21.54
C THR A 343 11.04 -38.85 21.31
N LEU A 344 12.08 -38.12 21.74
CA LEU A 344 13.43 -38.57 22.12
C LEU A 344 14.53 -38.53 21.05
N GLY A 345 15.57 -37.75 21.36
CA GLY A 345 16.90 -37.92 20.77
C GLY A 345 17.80 -36.70 20.87
N GLY A 346 18.08 -36.21 22.08
CA GLY A 346 19.07 -35.14 22.27
C GLY A 346 20.48 -35.58 21.87
N LYS A 347 21.24 -34.68 21.23
CA LYS A 347 22.70 -34.65 21.28
C LYS A 347 23.22 -33.24 21.04
N ASN A 348 23.84 -32.71 22.09
CA ASN A 348 24.74 -31.56 22.12
C ASN A 348 25.70 -31.51 20.93
N ARG A 349 25.90 -30.31 20.38
CA ARG A 349 27.22 -29.84 19.90
C ARG A 349 27.30 -28.31 20.03
N GLN A 350 28.07 -27.87 21.01
CA GLN A 350 28.66 -26.53 21.06
C GLN A 350 29.63 -26.38 19.89
N ILE A 351 29.57 -25.26 19.18
CA ILE A 351 30.71 -24.64 18.48
C ILE A 351 30.53 -23.11 18.62
N ASN A 352 31.48 -22.48 19.32
CA ASN A 352 31.77 -21.05 19.27
C ASN A 352 32.34 -20.72 17.88
N ASP A 353 31.99 -19.59 17.28
CA ASP A 353 32.99 -18.57 16.96
C ASP A 353 32.36 -17.25 16.52
N ASP A 354 32.89 -16.18 17.10
CA ASP A 354 32.63 -14.79 16.77
C ASP A 354 33.23 -14.44 15.40
N GLN A 355 32.45 -13.85 14.49
CA GLN A 355 33.01 -13.01 13.44
C GLN A 355 32.04 -11.91 13.01
N HIS A 356 32.45 -10.68 13.32
CA HIS A 356 31.81 -9.43 12.93
C HIS A 356 32.41 -9.00 11.58
N ASP A 357 31.62 -9.04 10.51
CA ASP A 357 32.04 -8.56 9.19
C ASP A 357 32.07 -7.03 9.17
N TYR A 358 33.29 -6.49 9.25
CA TYR A 358 33.60 -5.06 9.12
C TYR A 358 33.47 -4.64 7.65
N ASP A 359 32.54 -3.72 7.38
CA ASP A 359 32.29 -3.13 6.07
C ASP A 359 33.45 -2.18 5.70
N SER A 360 34.16 -2.49 4.61
CA SER A 360 35.26 -1.67 4.12
C SER A 360 34.70 -0.49 3.32
N VAL A 361 34.64 0.66 3.98
CA VAL A 361 34.43 1.98 3.38
C VAL A 361 35.50 2.27 2.31
N ALA A 362 35.07 2.63 1.10
CA ALA A 362 35.93 3.26 0.11
C ALA A 362 36.08 4.74 0.48
N SER A 363 37.29 5.15 0.85
CA SER A 363 37.68 6.54 1.02
C SER A 363 38.06 7.13 -0.34
N ASP A 364 37.38 8.21 -0.71
CA ASP A 364 37.84 9.18 -1.71
C ASP A 364 38.99 10.02 -1.11
N GLU A 365 39.98 10.37 -1.96
CA GLU A 365 41.18 11.26 -1.81
C GLU A 365 42.40 10.49 -2.40
N ASP A 366 43.19 10.94 -3.38
CA ASP A 366 43.59 12.30 -3.73
C ASP A 366 44.36 12.38 -5.08
N THR A 367 44.31 13.58 -5.67
CA THR A 367 45.34 14.31 -6.45
C THR A 367 45.77 13.99 -7.89
N ASP A 368 45.72 15.07 -8.69
CA ASP A 368 46.33 15.33 -10.01
C ASP A 368 47.85 15.08 -10.08
N SER A 369 48.32 14.60 -11.24
CA SER A 369 49.54 15.10 -11.90
C SER A 369 49.65 14.67 -13.37
N GLU A 370 50.27 15.55 -14.14
CA GLU A 370 50.25 15.76 -15.58
C GLU A 370 51.25 14.93 -16.42
N LEU A 371 50.92 14.77 -17.72
CA LEU A 371 51.79 14.72 -18.93
C LEU A 371 52.61 13.44 -19.29
N THR A 372 52.25 12.74 -20.38
CA THR A 372 52.87 12.87 -21.74
C THR A 372 52.55 11.70 -22.72
N THR A 373 52.26 12.08 -23.98
CA THR A 373 52.54 11.43 -25.29
C THR A 373 51.77 10.19 -25.84
N GLN A 374 51.06 10.45 -26.96
CA GLN A 374 50.95 9.71 -28.24
C GLN A 374 50.44 8.25 -28.28
N ASN A 375 49.24 8.02 -28.87
CA ASN A 375 49.05 7.54 -30.25
C ASN A 375 47.62 6.99 -30.53
N ASN A 376 46.99 7.54 -31.58
CA ASN A 376 46.10 6.95 -32.60
C ASN A 376 45.37 5.60 -32.38
N ASN A 377 44.03 5.66 -32.50
CA ASN A 377 43.16 4.92 -33.45
C ASN A 377 41.92 4.21 -32.86
N ASN A 378 40.75 4.73 -33.26
CA ASN A 378 39.52 4.06 -33.68
C ASN A 378 38.64 3.21 -32.74
N THR A 379 37.35 3.57 -32.80
CA THR A 379 36.13 2.73 -32.72
C THR A 379 35.68 2.15 -31.37
N GLN A 380 34.68 2.80 -30.75
CA GLN A 380 33.29 2.32 -30.71
C GLN A 380 32.43 3.25 -29.83
N ARG A 381 31.47 3.95 -30.45
CA ARG A 381 30.51 4.83 -29.77
C ARG A 381 29.47 3.98 -29.02
N SER A 382 29.57 3.94 -27.70
CA SER A 382 28.42 3.72 -26.81
C SER A 382 27.90 5.09 -26.37
N ASN A 383 26.69 5.47 -26.77
CA ASN A 383 26.08 6.72 -26.35
C ASN A 383 25.40 6.52 -25.00
N HIS A 384 26.12 6.89 -23.95
CA HIS A 384 25.59 7.21 -22.63
C HIS A 384 24.78 8.52 -22.71
N LEU A 385 23.55 8.49 -22.19
CA LEU A 385 22.70 9.65 -21.96
C LEU A 385 23.36 10.55 -20.90
N SER A 386 23.92 11.66 -21.35
CA SER A 386 24.51 12.73 -20.53
C SER A 386 23.47 13.82 -20.31
N ASP A 387 23.33 14.25 -19.06
CA ASP A 387 22.47 15.33 -18.56
C ASP A 387 23.03 16.70 -18.97
N GLY A 388 23.10 16.94 -20.29
CA GLY A 388 23.55 18.19 -20.90
C GLY A 388 22.39 19.04 -21.43
N PRO A 389 22.60 20.33 -21.74
CA PRO A 389 21.58 21.17 -22.36
C PRO A 389 21.12 20.54 -23.69
N ILE A 390 19.79 20.40 -23.83
CA ILE A 390 19.10 19.76 -24.97
C ILE A 390 19.68 20.28 -26.28
N THR A 391 20.21 19.37 -27.09
CA THR A 391 20.77 19.74 -28.39
C THR A 391 19.64 20.19 -29.33
N LEU A 392 19.93 21.11 -30.25
CA LEU A 392 18.94 21.57 -31.24
C LEU A 392 18.33 20.41 -32.03
N GLN A 393 19.09 19.34 -32.24
CA GLN A 393 18.64 18.13 -32.91
C GLN A 393 17.60 17.35 -32.09
N GLU A 394 17.83 17.15 -30.79
CA GLU A 394 16.86 16.51 -29.88
C GLU A 394 15.58 17.35 -29.77
N TYR A 395 15.71 18.68 -29.72
CA TYR A 395 14.55 19.58 -29.72
C TYR A 395 13.70 19.43 -31.00
N LEU A 396 14.33 19.33 -32.17
CA LEU A 396 13.62 19.14 -33.44
C LEU A 396 12.94 17.76 -33.54
N GLU A 397 13.58 16.72 -33.01
CA GLU A 397 12.99 15.38 -32.94
C GLU A 397 11.78 15.32 -32.01
N VAL A 398 11.87 15.94 -30.83
CA VAL A 398 10.75 16.08 -29.89
C VAL A 398 9.62 16.90 -30.51
N LYS A 399 9.94 18.00 -31.20
CA LYS A 399 8.93 18.83 -31.89
C LYS A 399 8.20 18.04 -32.98
N LYS A 400 8.91 17.21 -33.74
CA LYS A 400 8.30 16.34 -34.75
C LYS A 400 7.44 15.24 -34.12
N ALA A 401 7.90 14.64 -33.02
CA ALA A 401 7.13 13.66 -32.26
C ALA A 401 5.86 14.27 -31.66
N LEU A 402 5.93 15.50 -31.16
CA LEU A 402 4.79 16.25 -30.63
C LEU A 402 3.74 16.51 -31.71
N ALA A 403 4.15 17.00 -32.89
CA ALA A 403 3.24 17.23 -34.01
C ALA A 403 2.54 15.93 -34.48
N SER A 404 3.26 14.80 -34.49
CA SER A 404 2.70 13.48 -34.79
C SER A 404 1.68 13.04 -33.74
N SER A 405 1.97 13.29 -32.46
CA SER A 405 1.07 12.99 -31.34
C SER A 405 -0.22 13.83 -31.41
N GLU A 406 -0.09 15.14 -31.67
CA GLU A 406 -1.24 16.05 -31.83
C GLU A 406 -2.16 15.62 -32.98
N ALA A 407 -1.58 15.24 -34.13
CA ALA A 407 -2.36 14.71 -35.26
C ALA A 407 -3.12 13.42 -34.88
N LYS A 408 -2.48 12.53 -34.10
CA LYS A 408 -3.11 11.28 -33.65
C LYS A 408 -4.22 11.53 -32.63
N VAL A 409 -4.06 12.51 -31.74
CA VAL A 409 -5.10 12.96 -30.81
C VAL A 409 -6.30 13.52 -31.57
N GLN A 410 -6.09 14.38 -32.57
CA GLN A 410 -7.19 14.90 -33.39
C GLN A 410 -7.93 13.80 -34.14
N GLN A 411 -7.22 12.80 -34.67
CA GLN A 411 -7.84 11.65 -35.32
C GLN A 411 -8.69 10.82 -34.34
N LEU A 412 -8.18 10.57 -33.12
CA LEU A 412 -8.93 9.86 -32.09
C LEU A 412 -10.17 10.64 -31.64
N MET A 413 -10.09 11.97 -31.49
CA MET A 413 -11.25 12.81 -31.20
C MET A 413 -12.32 12.69 -32.28
N LYS A 414 -11.93 12.68 -33.56
CA LYS A 414 -12.86 12.49 -34.67
C LYS A 414 -13.54 11.13 -34.65
N VAL A 415 -12.78 10.06 -34.38
CA VAL A 415 -13.32 8.70 -34.25
C VAL A 415 -14.28 8.60 -33.05
N ASN A 416 -13.95 9.24 -31.92
CA ASN A 416 -14.79 9.23 -30.73
C ASN A 416 -16.12 9.97 -30.95
N ASN A 417 -16.09 11.09 -31.69
CA ASN A 417 -17.30 11.81 -32.08
C ASN A 417 -18.20 10.94 -32.97
N ASN A 418 -17.62 10.26 -33.96
CA ASN A 418 -18.37 9.35 -34.85
C ASN A 418 -18.99 8.18 -34.06
N LEU A 419 -18.25 7.58 -33.14
CA LEU A 419 -18.77 6.51 -32.26
C LEU A 419 -19.92 7.01 -31.38
N SER A 420 -19.80 8.24 -30.86
CA SER A 420 -20.84 8.86 -30.03
C SER A 420 -22.12 9.13 -30.83
N GLU A 421 -22.00 9.53 -32.10
CA GLU A 421 -23.15 9.69 -33.00
C GLU A 421 -23.80 8.34 -33.32
N GLU A 422 -23.01 7.31 -33.56
CA GLU A 422 -23.53 5.97 -33.86
C GLU A 422 -24.24 5.34 -32.65
N LEU A 423 -23.70 5.53 -31.44
CA LEU A 423 -24.37 5.15 -30.20
C LEU A 423 -25.71 5.89 -30.03
N ARG A 424 -25.77 7.18 -30.35
CA ARG A 424 -27.02 7.95 -30.34
C ARG A 424 -28.01 7.39 -31.35
N ARG A 425 -27.56 7.03 -32.55
CA ARG A 425 -28.39 6.43 -33.61
C ARG A 425 -28.96 5.08 -33.19
N LEU A 426 -28.14 4.22 -32.59
CA LEU A 426 -28.55 2.91 -32.09
C LEU A 426 -29.53 3.05 -30.92
N SER A 427 -29.28 3.97 -29.99
CA SER A 427 -30.20 4.25 -28.89
C SER A 427 -31.57 4.72 -29.37
N LEU A 428 -31.62 5.55 -30.43
CA LEU A 428 -32.87 5.99 -31.05
C LEU A 428 -33.63 4.83 -31.70
N LYS A 429 -32.92 3.91 -32.37
CA LYS A 429 -33.53 2.70 -32.94
C LYS A 429 -34.09 1.78 -31.87
N ASP A 430 -33.36 1.56 -30.78
CA ASP A 430 -33.83 0.76 -29.65
C ASP A 430 -35.07 1.38 -28.99
N TRP A 431 -35.14 2.71 -28.89
CA TRP A 431 -36.31 3.41 -28.37
C TRP A 431 -37.52 3.22 -29.29
N ASN A 432 -37.36 3.37 -30.61
CA ASN A 432 -38.44 3.14 -31.59
C ASN A 432 -38.94 1.68 -31.57
N ILE A 433 -38.04 0.70 -31.48
CA ILE A 433 -38.42 -0.72 -31.39
C ILE A 433 -39.21 -1.02 -30.09
N LYS A 434 -38.85 -0.36 -28.98
CA LYS A 434 -39.59 -0.50 -27.70
C LYS A 434 -40.94 0.23 -27.73
N SER A 435 -41.04 1.31 -28.50
CA SER A 435 -42.27 2.05 -28.75
C SER A 435 -43.27 1.22 -29.57
N ASP A 436 -42.82 0.59 -30.67
CA ASP A 436 -43.69 -0.22 -31.54
C ASP A 436 -44.15 -1.56 -30.91
N ARG A 437 -43.54 -1.98 -29.79
CA ARG A 437 -43.92 -3.19 -29.03
C ARG A 437 -44.87 -2.92 -27.86
N ARG A 438 -45.23 -1.67 -27.59
CA ARG A 438 -46.29 -1.28 -26.63
C ARG A 438 -47.54 -0.91 -27.39
#